data_AF-A0A9E5QBY1-F1
#
_entry.id   AF-A0A9E5QBY1-F1
#
_cell.length_a   1.000
_cell.length_b   1.000
_cell.length_c   1.000
_cell.angle_alpha   90.00
_cell.angle_beta   90.00
_cell.angle_gamma   90.00
#
_symmetry.space_group_name_H-M   'P 1'
#
loop_
_entity.id
_entity.type
_entity.pdbx_description
1 polymer ?
#
loop_
_entity_poly.entity_id
_entity_poly.type
_entity_poly.pdbx_seq_one_letter_code
_entity_poly.pdbx_strand_id
1 'polypeptide(L)' 'MKALEKISHILNQIMIILAGIFLAAMILMTCMNIFSRLFWSPIRGTYELMGYFGAMVTAFALGYTQLKKAHIAVDVLVG' A
#
# COMPACT_ATOMS: atom_id res chain seq x y z
N MET A 1 2.81 -29.71 1.53
CA MET A 1 3.21 -28.41 2.13
C MET A 1 3.82 -27.45 1.10
N LYS A 2 4.74 -27.88 0.22
CA LYS A 2 5.37 -27.02 -0.81
C LYS A 2 4.42 -26.27 -1.75
N ALA A 3 3.27 -26.84 -2.11
CA ALA A 3 2.30 -26.19 -3.01
C ALA A 3 1.64 -24.96 -2.36
N LEU A 4 1.33 -25.03 -1.06
CA LEU A 4 0.68 -23.94 -0.32
C LEU A 4 1.62 -22.73 -0.17
N GLU A 5 2.90 -22.99 0.14
CA GLU A 5 3.94 -21.96 0.16
C GLU A 5 4.12 -21.30 -1.21
N LYS A 6 4.16 -22.09 -2.29
CA LYS A 6 4.34 -21.55 -3.64
C LYS A 6 3.18 -20.66 -4.06
N ILE A 7 1.94 -21.09 -3.77
CA ILE A 7 0.73 -20.30 -4.03
C ILE A 7 0.74 -19.01 -3.21
N SER A 8 1.06 -19.11 -1.92
CA SER A 8 1.13 -17.96 -1.03
C SER A 8 2.17 -16.94 -1.52
N HIS A 9 3.35 -17.40 -1.94
CA HIS A 9 4.41 -16.53 -2.43
C HIS A 9 4.05 -15.82 -3.74
N ILE A 10 3.35 -16.50 -4.65
CA ILE A 10 2.89 -15.91 -5.93
C ILE A 10 1.78 -14.89 -5.66
N LEU A 11 0.76 -15.25 -4.88
CA LEU A 11 -0.35 -14.37 -4.54
C LEU A 11 0.16 -13.08 -3.89
N ASN A 12 1.10 -13.24 -2.97
CA ASN A 12 1.71 -12.15 -2.26
C ASN A 12 2.53 -11.20 -3.17
N GLN A 13 3.24 -11.77 -4.14
CA GLN A 13 3.97 -10.99 -5.12
C GLN A 13 3.02 -10.22 -6.06
N ILE A 14 1.86 -10.76 -6.38
CA ILE A 14 0.82 -10.04 -7.13
C ILE A 14 0.23 -8.92 -6.27
N MET A 15 -0.06 -9.18 -4.99
CA MET A 15 -0.61 -8.19 -4.06
C MET A 15 0.35 -7.01 -3.84
N ILE A 16 1.66 -7.25 -3.70
CA ILE A 16 2.63 -6.16 -3.51
C ILE A 16 2.78 -5.30 -4.78
N ILE A 17 2.72 -5.91 -5.96
CA ILE A 17 2.73 -5.16 -7.24
C ILE A 17 1.48 -4.29 -7.32
N LEU A 18 0.31 -4.85 -7.00
CA LEU A 18 -0.95 -4.11 -7.00
C LEU A 18 -0.94 -2.97 -5.97
N ALA A 19 -0.40 -3.21 -4.77
CA ALA A 19 -0.18 -2.17 -3.77
C ALA A 19 0.71 -1.03 -4.31
N GLY A 20 1.79 -1.37 -5.02
CA GLY A 20 2.66 -0.39 -5.67
C GLY A 20 1.93 0.45 -6.73
N ILE A 21 1.06 -0.17 -7.52
CA ILE A 21 0.23 0.53 -8.53
C ILE A 21 -0.73 1.53 -7.85
N PHE A 22 -1.43 1.10 -6.80
CA PHE A 22 -2.33 1.98 -6.04
C PHE A 22 -1.58 3.13 -5.36
N LEU A 23 -0.37 2.87 -4.85
CA LEU A 23 0.49 3.90 -4.27
C LEU A 23 0.92 4.93 -5.33
N ALA A 24 1.34 4.47 -6.51
CA ALA A 24 1.72 5.35 -7.61
C ALA A 24 0.52 6.19 -8.10
N ALA A 25 -0.66 5.58 -8.22
CA ALA A 25 -1.89 6.28 -8.58
C ALA A 25 -2.27 7.35 -7.54
N MET A 26 -2.12 7.05 -6.25
CA MET A 26 -2.32 8.02 -5.17
C MET A 26 -1.35 9.20 -5.30
N ILE A 27 -0.05 8.95 -5.52
CA ILE A 27 0.97 10.00 -5.68
C ILE A 27 0.65 10.89 -6.89
N LEU A 28 0.31 10.30 -8.04
CA LEU A 28 -0.09 11.05 -9.23
C LEU A 28 -1.30 11.94 -8.96
N MET A 29 -2.30 11.40 -8.26
CA MET A 29 -3.48 12.17 -7.86
C MET A 29 -3.12 13.31 -6.90
N THR A 30 -2.22 13.09 -5.93
CA THR A 30 -1.72 14.15 -5.04
C THR A 30 -1.01 15.24 -5.84
N CYS A 31 -0.13 14.86 -6.79
CA CYS A 31 0.55 15.80 -7.67
C CYS A 31 -0.46 16.63 -8.48
N MET A 32 -1.43 15.99 -9.13
CA MET A 32 -2.50 16.67 -9.88
C MET A 32 -3.31 17.61 -9.00
N ASN A 33 -3.63 17.21 -7.76
CA ASN A 33 -4.32 18.08 -6.81
C ASN A 33 -3.48 19.30 -6.40
N ILE A 34 -2.15 19.15 -6.22
CA ILE A 34 -1.24 20.27 -5.94
C ILE A 34 -1.18 21.23 -7.13
N PHE A 35 -1.06 20.71 -8.36
CA PHE A 35 -1.10 21.52 -9.59
C PHE A 35 -2.43 22.26 -9.75
N SER A 36 -3.55 21.56 -9.53
CA SER A 36 -4.88 22.17 -9.55
C SER A 36 -4.98 23.26 -8.49
N ARG A 37 -4.48 23.03 -7.27
CA ARG A 37 -4.49 24.03 -6.19
C ARG A 37 -3.70 25.30 -6.53
N LEU A 38 -2.64 25.19 -7.34
CA LEU A 38 -1.87 26.35 -7.81
C LEU A 38 -2.64 27.19 -8.85
N PHE A 39 -3.53 26.55 -9.62
CA PHE A 39 -4.25 27.20 -10.72
C PHE A 39 -5.68 27.63 -10.35
N TRP A 40 -6.43 26.82 -9.58
CA TRP A 40 -7.84 27.05 -9.25
C TRP A 40 -8.28 26.13 -8.07
N SER A 41 -8.87 26.70 -7.01
CA SER A 41 -9.51 26.08 -5.82
C SER A 41 -9.40 24.54 -5.63
N PRO A 42 -8.98 24.04 -4.44
CA PRO A 42 -8.67 22.63 -4.21
C PRO A 42 -9.77 21.66 -4.64
N ILE A 43 -9.38 20.52 -5.22
CA ILE A 43 -10.30 19.46 -5.63
C ILE A 43 -10.93 18.88 -4.37
N ARG A 44 -12.23 19.15 -4.18
CA ARG A 44 -13.01 18.59 -3.07
C ARG A 44 -13.12 17.07 -3.28
N GLY A 45 -12.80 16.28 -2.25
CA GLY A 45 -12.83 14.81 -2.30
C GLY A 45 -11.47 14.12 -2.47
N THR A 46 -10.38 14.84 -2.75
CA THR A 46 -9.03 14.21 -2.83
C THR A 46 -8.60 13.58 -1.52
N TYR A 47 -8.97 14.17 -0.37
CA TYR A 47 -8.64 13.63 0.95
C TYR A 47 -9.29 12.27 1.22
N GLU A 48 -10.54 12.11 0.82
CA GLU A 48 -11.28 10.85 0.98
C GLU A 48 -10.68 9.77 0.08
N LEU A 49 -10.39 10.12 -1.18
CA LEU A 49 -9.84 9.19 -2.17
C LEU A 49 -8.40 8.77 -1.80
N MET A 50 -7.61 9.67 -1.24
CA MET A 50 -6.29 9.37 -0.69
C MET A 50 -6.36 8.43 0.52
N GLY A 51 -7.36 8.60 1.39
CA GLY A 51 -7.65 7.67 2.48
C GLY A 51 -8.01 6.27 1.98
N TYR A 52 -8.90 6.16 0.99
CA TYR A 52 -9.29 4.88 0.41
C TYR A 52 -8.12 4.16 -0.28
N PHE A 53 -7.31 4.87 -1.07
CA PHE A 53 -6.11 4.27 -1.66
C PHE A 53 -5.10 3.86 -0.59
N GLY A 54 -4.95 4.62 0.50
CA GLY A 54 -4.05 4.28 1.60
C GLY A 54 -4.46 2.99 2.30
N ALA A 55 -5.76 2.81 2.52
CA ALA A 55 -6.30 1.57 3.06
C ALA A 55 -6.06 0.37 2.13
N MET A 56 -6.28 0.53 0.81
CA MET A 56 -6.02 -0.53 -0.18
C MET A 56 -4.53 -0.92 -0.22
N VAL A 57 -3.64 0.06 -0.29
CA VAL A 57 -2.18 -0.17 -0.29
C VAL A 57 -1.77 -0.92 0.99
N THR A 58 -2.27 -0.49 2.14
CA THR A 58 -1.97 -1.12 3.43
C THR A 58 -2.45 -2.55 3.47
N ALA A 59 -3.71 -2.81 3.09
CA ALA A 59 -4.28 -4.16 3.07
C ALA A 59 -3.50 -5.12 2.15
N PHE A 60 -3.08 -4.65 0.98
CA PHE A 60 -2.31 -5.45 0.03
C PHE A 60 -0.84 -5.64 0.45
N ALA A 61 -0.24 -4.67 1.13
CA ALA A 61 1.12 -4.78 1.68
C ALA A 61 1.18 -5.63 2.97
N LEU A 62 0.08 -5.75 3.71
CA LEU A 62 0.02 -6.49 4.98
C LEU A 62 0.25 -7.99 4.77
N GLY A 63 -0.35 -8.58 3.73
CA GLY A 63 -0.08 -9.97 3.36
C GLY A 63 1.40 -10.24 3.08
N TYR A 64 2.09 -9.27 2.46
CA TYR A 64 3.51 -9.39 2.12
C TYR A 64 4.44 -9.30 3.30
N THR A 65 4.18 -8.35 4.18
CA THR A 65 4.95 -8.14 5.40
C THR A 65 4.78 -9.31 6.39
N GLN A 66 3.57 -9.88 6.48
CA GLN A 66 3.29 -11.08 7.28
C GLN A 66 4.06 -12.30 6.77
N LEU A 67 4.05 -12.55 5.46
CA LEU A 67 4.75 -13.69 4.85
C LEU A 67 6.27 -13.59 4.94
N LYS A 68 6.81 -12.38 4.82
CA LYS A 68 8.26 -12.14 4.94
C LYS A 68 8.75 -12.28 6.39
N LYS A 69 7.87 -12.63 7.35
CA LYS A 69 8.16 -12.66 8.78
C LYS A 69 8.97 -11.43 9.18
N ALA A 70 8.46 -10.23 8.87
CA ALA A 70 8.92 -9.01 9.54
C ALA A 70 8.59 -9.01 11.06
N HIS A 71 8.20 -10.17 11.59
CA HIS A 71 8.19 -10.55 13.00
C HIS A 71 9.55 -11.03 13.51
N ILE A 72 10.60 -11.17 12.68
CA ILE A 72 11.97 -11.24 13.18
C ILE A 72 12.36 -9.81 13.59
N ALA A 73 12.38 -9.54 14.90
CA ALA A 73 12.87 -8.31 15.52
C ALA A 73 11.96 -7.06 15.49
N VAL A 74 10.73 -7.21 15.95
CA VAL A 74 10.32 -6.33 17.06
C VAL A 74 10.28 -7.22 18.30
N ASP A 75 11.46 -7.74 18.63
CA ASP A 75 11.79 -8.10 20.00
C ASP A 75 11.90 -6.75 20.74
N VAL A 76 10.75 -6.13 21.03
CA VAL A 76 10.62 -4.98 21.94
C VAL A 76 10.59 -5.51 23.39
N LEU A 77 11.14 -6.70 23.61
CA LEU A 77 11.17 -7.38 24.90
C LEU A 77 12.49 -8.13 25.11
N VAL A 78 13.63 -7.48 24.85
CA VAL A 78 14.83 -7.71 25.66
C VAL A 78 14.64 -6.90 26.94
N GLY A 79 13.94 -7.54 27.88
CA GLY A 79 13.79 -7.17 29.27
C GLY A 79 13.64 -8.45 30.08
#